data_AF-A0A529TPV9-F1
#
_entry.id   AF-A0A529TPV9-F1
#
_cell.length_a   1.000
_cell.length_b   1.000
_cell.length_c   1.000
_cell.angle_alpha   90.00
_cell.angle_beta   90.00
_cell.angle_gamma   90.00
#
_symmetry.space_group_name_H-M   'P 1'
#
loop_
_entity.id
_entity.type
_entity.pdbx_description
1 polymer ?
#
loop_
_entity_poly.entity_id
_entity_poly.type
_entity_poly.pdbx_seq_one_letter_code
_entity_poly.pdbx_strand_id
1 'polypeptide(L)'
;LVPASGFYEWQQSGSAKGQPYWIRPRRGGVVAFAGLIETYSEPGGSEMDTGAIITTEASAGIAHIHDRMPVVIEERDFARWLDCRTQEPRHLLDLLKPAEPDFFEAIPVSDLVNKVANTGPEIQKRGIVSPQAEKPGRQKPGADENQMSLF
;
A
#
# COMPACT_ATOMS: atom_id res chain seq x y z
N LEU A 1 -7.09 -11.66 -8.70
CA LEU A 1 -7.73 -10.38 -8.29
C LEU A 1 -7.51 -10.23 -6.80
N VAL A 2 -7.12 -9.05 -6.33
CA VAL A 2 -7.00 -8.76 -4.89
C VAL A 2 -8.15 -7.83 -4.49
N PRO A 3 -9.24 -8.35 -3.89
CA PRO A 3 -10.36 -7.53 -3.46
C PRO A 3 -9.99 -6.75 -2.18
N ALA A 4 -10.38 -5.48 -2.11
CA ALA A 4 -10.17 -4.65 -0.94
C ALA A 4 -11.27 -3.57 -0.82
N SER A 5 -11.48 -3.08 0.40
CA SER A 5 -12.33 -1.89 0.63
C SER A 5 -11.66 -0.58 0.19
N GLY A 6 -10.35 -0.63 -0.09
CA GLY A 6 -9.48 0.52 -0.34
C GLY A 6 -8.03 0.20 0.08
N PHE A 7 -7.18 1.22 0.11
CA PHE A 7 -5.78 1.13 0.52
C PHE A 7 -5.35 2.39 1.29
N TYR A 8 -4.23 2.32 1.99
CA TYR A 8 -3.66 3.47 2.68
C TYR A 8 -2.42 3.97 1.95
N GLU A 9 -2.24 5.28 1.93
CA GLU A 9 -1.04 5.91 1.38
C GLU A 9 -0.64 7.13 2.22
N TRP A 10 0.65 7.42 2.28
CA TRP A 10 1.18 8.51 3.11
C TRP A 10 1.68 9.65 2.24
N GLN A 11 1.03 10.81 2.37
CA GLN A 11 1.55 12.04 1.80
C GLN A 11 2.77 12.47 2.60
N GLN A 12 3.94 12.38 1.98
CA GLN A 12 5.17 12.86 2.59
C GLN A 12 5.21 14.40 2.56
N SER A 13 5.52 14.99 3.71
CA SER A 13 5.66 16.44 3.88
C SER A 13 7.00 16.73 4.56
N GLY A 14 8.10 16.60 3.80
CA GLY A 14 9.45 16.88 4.28
C GLY A 14 9.85 16.05 5.51
N SER A 15 10.44 16.69 6.53
CA SER A 15 10.89 16.08 7.78
C SER A 15 9.76 15.81 8.80
N ALA A 16 8.53 16.23 8.51
CA ALA A 16 7.40 15.97 9.39
C ALA A 16 6.82 14.56 9.16
N LYS A 17 6.14 14.03 10.18
CA LYS A 17 5.33 12.82 10.02
C LYS A 17 4.34 13.01 8.85
N GLY A 18 4.40 12.11 7.87
CA GLY A 18 3.51 12.14 6.71
C GLY A 18 2.05 11.96 7.11
N GLN A 19 1.16 12.63 6.39
CA GLN A 19 -0.29 12.52 6.58
C GLN A 19 -0.78 11.22 5.92
N PRO A 20 -1.32 10.24 6.68
CA PRO A 20 -1.93 9.06 6.09
C PRO A 20 -3.29 9.40 5.47
N TYR A 21 -3.59 8.77 4.35
CA TYR A 21 -4.87 8.82 3.67
C TYR A 21 -5.45 7.42 3.56
N TRP A 22 -6.74 7.29 3.84
CA TRP A 22 -7.56 6.16 3.44
C TRP A 22 -8.14 6.43 2.06
N ILE A 23 -7.71 5.66 1.07
CA ILE A 23 -8.10 5.80 -0.33
C ILE A 23 -9.08 4.68 -0.66
N ARG A 24 -10.30 5.03 -1.09
CA ARG A 24 -11.37 4.06 -1.34
C ARG A 24 -12.22 4.41 -2.57
N PRO A 25 -12.94 3.45 -3.17
CA PRO A 25 -13.85 3.73 -4.27
C PRO A 25 -14.85 4.82 -3.89
N ARG A 26 -14.94 5.87 -4.69
CA ARG A 26 -15.79 7.04 -4.40
C ARG A 26 -17.27 6.70 -4.31
N ARG A 27 -17.70 5.67 -5.05
CA ARG A 27 -19.08 5.16 -5.05
C ARG A 27 -19.33 4.10 -3.97
N GLY A 28 -18.36 3.85 -3.09
CA GLY A 28 -18.38 2.75 -2.14
C GLY A 28 -18.19 1.39 -2.81
N GLY A 29 -18.32 0.32 -2.03
CA GLY A 29 -18.12 -1.06 -2.50
C GLY A 29 -16.68 -1.55 -2.37
N VAL A 30 -16.37 -2.61 -3.11
CA VAL A 30 -15.08 -3.29 -3.13
C VAL A 30 -14.37 -2.96 -4.43
N VAL A 31 -13.07 -2.70 -4.35
CA VAL A 31 -12.19 -2.58 -5.52
C VAL A 31 -11.42 -3.88 -5.71
N ALA A 32 -11.15 -4.25 -6.96
CA ALA A 32 -10.30 -5.39 -7.29
C ALA A 32 -9.00 -4.90 -7.92
N PHE A 33 -7.87 -5.20 -7.27
CA PHE A 33 -6.56 -4.88 -7.79
C PHE A 33 -5.98 -6.01 -8.65
N ALA A 34 -5.18 -5.62 -9.64
CA ALA A 34 -4.37 -6.54 -10.43
C ALA A 34 -3.33 -7.20 -9.52
N GLY A 35 -3.44 -8.51 -9.35
CA GLY A 35 -2.59 -9.28 -8.46
C GLY A 35 -1.93 -10.45 -9.18
N LEU A 36 -0.65 -10.66 -8.89
CA LEU A 36 0.11 -11.86 -9.24
C LEU A 36 0.13 -12.79 -8.03
N ILE A 37 0.10 -14.09 -8.27
CA ILE A 37 0.17 -15.13 -7.23
C ILE A 37 1.14 -16.21 -7.69
N GLU A 38 1.97 -16.69 -6.76
CA GLU A 38 2.94 -17.75 -7.00
C GLU A 38 3.11 -18.58 -5.73
N THR A 39 3.13 -19.90 -5.88
CA THR A 39 3.44 -20.84 -4.79
C THR A 39 4.95 -21.05 -4.74
N TYR A 40 5.56 -20.64 -3.64
CA TYR A 40 6.97 -20.87 -3.35
C TYR A 40 7.15 -22.18 -2.59
N SER A 41 7.88 -23.13 -3.18
CA SER A 41 8.26 -24.38 -2.51
C SER A 41 9.62 -24.23 -1.84
N GLU A 42 9.65 -24.35 -0.52
CA GLU A 42 10.88 -24.32 0.25
C GLU A 42 11.67 -25.63 0.10
N PRO A 43 13.01 -25.59 0.24
CA PRO A 43 13.85 -26.80 0.20
C PRO A 43 13.47 -27.86 1.24
N GLY A 44 12.78 -27.48 2.32
CA GLY A 44 12.27 -28.38 3.36
C GLY A 44 10.95 -29.08 3.04
N GLY A 45 10.36 -28.82 1.86
CA GLY A 45 9.09 -29.41 1.42
C GLY A 45 7.83 -28.66 1.87
N SER A 46 7.98 -27.52 2.57
CA SER A 46 6.91 -26.56 2.82
C SER A 46 6.56 -25.80 1.54
N GLU A 47 5.29 -25.47 1.37
CA GLU A 47 4.82 -24.59 0.30
C GLU A 47 4.18 -23.34 0.92
N MET A 48 4.41 -22.19 0.29
CA MET A 48 3.84 -20.91 0.69
C MET A 48 3.29 -20.18 -0.52
N ASP A 49 2.00 -19.89 -0.50
CA ASP A 49 1.38 -19.01 -1.50
C ASP A 49 1.77 -17.56 -1.22
N THR A 50 2.37 -16.93 -2.20
CA THR A 50 2.79 -15.53 -2.17
C THR A 50 2.07 -14.75 -3.26
N GLY A 51 1.94 -13.44 -3.07
CA GLY A 51 1.32 -12.60 -4.07
C GLY A 51 1.85 -11.18 -4.05
N ALA A 52 1.66 -10.50 -5.18
CA ALA A 52 2.05 -9.11 -5.36
C ALA A 52 0.92 -8.33 -6.04
N ILE A 53 0.72 -7.08 -5.62
CA ILE A 53 -0.19 -6.15 -6.29
C ILE A 53 0.61 -5.36 -7.34
N ILE A 54 0.12 -5.33 -8.57
CA ILE A 54 0.73 -4.54 -9.64
C ILE A 54 0.40 -3.06 -9.42
N THR A 55 1.41 -2.22 -9.61
CA THR A 55 1.32 -0.77 -9.46
C THR A 55 1.59 -0.07 -10.79
N THR A 56 1.05 1.13 -10.93
CA THR A 56 1.19 2.02 -12.08
C THR A 56 1.40 3.46 -11.58
N GLU A 57 1.54 4.42 -12.49
CA GLU A 57 1.59 5.84 -12.13
C GLU A 57 0.28 6.27 -11.43
N ALA A 58 0.37 7.23 -10.51
CA ALA A 58 -0.81 7.73 -9.83
C ALA A 58 -1.69 8.57 -10.78
N SER A 59 -3.01 8.38 -10.68
CA SER A 59 -3.96 9.26 -11.36
C SER A 59 -3.89 10.68 -10.77
N ALA A 60 -4.40 11.68 -11.49
CA ALA A 60 -4.38 13.08 -11.04
C ALA A 60 -5.03 13.28 -9.65
N GLY A 61 -6.00 12.44 -9.29
CA GLY A 61 -6.65 12.45 -7.99
C GLY A 61 -5.77 11.96 -6.83
N ILE A 62 -4.71 11.19 -7.10
CA ILE A 62 -3.83 10.58 -6.10
C ILE A 62 -2.39 11.12 -6.16
N ALA A 63 -1.96 11.69 -7.30
CA ALA A 63 -0.59 12.15 -7.53
C ALA A 63 -0.06 13.17 -6.51
N HIS A 64 -0.94 13.89 -5.82
CA HIS A 64 -0.58 14.82 -4.74
C HIS A 64 -0.23 14.13 -3.41
N ILE A 65 -0.56 12.84 -3.27
CA ILE A 65 -0.30 11.98 -2.11
C ILE A 65 0.93 11.11 -2.37
N HIS A 66 0.96 10.42 -3.51
CA HIS A 66 2.03 9.50 -3.90
C HIS A 66 2.12 9.38 -5.43
N ASP A 67 3.29 9.03 -5.95
CA ASP A 67 3.57 8.97 -7.40
C ASP A 67 3.05 7.69 -8.07
N ARG A 68 2.76 6.65 -7.29
CA ARG A 68 2.22 5.37 -7.74
C ARG A 68 0.89 5.03 -7.09
N MET A 69 0.10 4.19 -7.77
CA MET A 69 -1.11 3.58 -7.24
C MET A 69 -1.28 2.13 -7.71
N PRO A 70 -2.10 1.31 -7.03
CA PRO A 70 -2.48 -0.02 -7.52
C PRO A 70 -3.25 0.04 -8.85
N VAL A 71 -3.01 -0.93 -9.73
CA VAL A 71 -3.83 -1.12 -10.94
C VAL A 71 -5.18 -1.68 -10.54
N VAL A 72 -6.26 -1.02 -10.98
CA VAL A 72 -7.64 -1.48 -10.79
C VAL A 72 -8.06 -2.31 -11.99
N ILE A 73 -8.59 -3.51 -11.74
CA ILE A 73 -9.29 -4.29 -12.76
C ILE A 73 -10.79 -4.01 -12.61
N GLU A 74 -11.44 -3.58 -13.68
CA GLU A 74 -12.90 -3.36 -13.68
C GLU A 74 -13.65 -4.69 -13.83
N GLU A 75 -14.89 -4.76 -13.33
CA GLU A 75 -15.68 -6.00 -13.32
C GLU A 75 -15.83 -6.62 -14.72
N ARG A 76 -15.97 -5.78 -15.76
CA ARG A 76 -16.07 -6.23 -17.16
C ARG A 76 -14.81 -6.97 -17.65
N ASP A 77 -13.67 -6.71 -17.03
CA ASP A 77 -12.36 -7.25 -17.41
C ASP A 77 -11.92 -8.42 -16.50
N PHE A 78 -12.70 -8.81 -15.49
CA PHE A 78 -12.36 -9.91 -14.57
C PHE A 78 -12.09 -11.23 -15.28
N ALA A 79 -12.96 -11.63 -16.20
CA ALA A 79 -12.78 -12.88 -16.94
C ALA A 79 -11.48 -12.87 -17.74
N ARG A 80 -11.15 -11.73 -18.34
CA ARG A 80 -9.93 -11.55 -19.13
C ARG A 80 -8.67 -11.53 -18.26
N TRP A 81 -8.72 -10.90 -17.09
CA TRP A 81 -7.61 -10.90 -16.13
C TRP A 81 -7.34 -12.28 -15.52
N LEU A 82 -8.40 -13.06 -15.25
CA LEU A 82 -8.30 -14.36 -14.59
C LEU A 82 -8.00 -15.52 -15.56
N ASP A 83 -8.06 -15.29 -16.88
CA ASP A 83 -7.79 -16.33 -17.87
C ASP A 83 -6.28 -16.52 -18.10
N CYS A 84 -5.66 -17.28 -17.21
CA CYS A 84 -4.25 -17.67 -17.32
C CYS A 84 -3.98 -18.75 -18.39
N ARG A 85 -5.01 -19.22 -19.12
CA ARG A 85 -4.88 -20.32 -20.09
C ARG A 85 -4.79 -19.82 -21.53
N THR A 86 -5.59 -18.81 -21.87
CA THR A 86 -5.67 -18.30 -23.26
C THR A 86 -5.05 -16.92 -23.42
N GLN A 87 -4.87 -16.17 -22.33
CA GLN A 87 -4.23 -14.87 -22.35
C GLN A 87 -2.74 -14.99 -22.08
N GLU A 88 -1.95 -14.19 -22.79
CA GLU A 88 -0.55 -13.94 -22.47
C GLU A 88 -0.44 -12.54 -21.85
N PRO A 89 0.60 -12.26 -21.05
CA PRO A 89 0.77 -10.96 -20.41
C PRO A 89 0.69 -9.76 -21.37
N ARG A 90 1.21 -9.91 -22.60
CA ARG A 90 1.14 -8.86 -23.64
C ARG A 90 -0.29 -8.50 -24.06
N HIS A 91 -1.24 -9.40 -23.92
CA HIS A 91 -2.65 -9.16 -24.25
C HIS A 91 -3.38 -8.37 -23.17
N LEU A 92 -2.77 -8.14 -22.00
CA LEU A 92 -3.41 -7.48 -20.85
C LEU A 92 -2.81 -6.09 -20.55
N LEU A 93 -1.84 -5.63 -21.35
CA LEU A 93 -1.13 -4.37 -21.09
C LEU A 93 -2.06 -3.15 -21.07
N ASP A 94 -3.17 -3.19 -21.81
CA ASP A 94 -4.21 -2.14 -21.81
C ASP A 94 -4.97 -2.03 -20.48
N LEU A 95 -4.94 -3.08 -19.65
CA LEU A 95 -5.50 -3.06 -18.29
C LEU A 95 -4.52 -2.46 -17.27
N LEU A 96 -3.23 -2.39 -17.57
CA LEU A 96 -2.17 -1.96 -16.64
C LEU A 96 -2.00 -0.42 -16.62
N LYS A 97 -3.11 0.29 -16.50
CA LYS A 97 -3.17 1.76 -16.54
C LYS A 97 -3.73 2.32 -15.23
N PRO A 98 -3.49 3.61 -14.94
CA PRO A 98 -4.09 4.28 -13.79
C PRO A 98 -5.61 4.19 -13.84
N ALA A 99 -6.24 4.11 -12.67
CA ALA A 99 -7.70 4.25 -12.60
C ALA A 99 -8.11 5.68 -13.00
N GLU A 100 -9.37 5.84 -13.44
CA GLU A 100 -9.93 7.16 -13.76
C GLU A 100 -9.71 8.15 -12.60
N PRO A 101 -9.41 9.44 -12.89
CA PRO A 101 -9.06 10.41 -11.85
C PRO A 101 -10.08 10.57 -10.71
N ASP A 102 -11.35 10.29 -10.96
CA ASP A 102 -12.45 10.41 -10.00
C ASP A 102 -12.91 9.06 -9.40
N PHE A 103 -12.22 7.96 -9.73
CA PHE A 103 -12.56 6.61 -9.27
C PHE A 103 -12.43 6.49 -7.74
N PHE A 104 -11.35 7.07 -7.19
CA PHE A 104 -11.06 7.05 -5.76
C PHE A 104 -11.40 8.38 -5.09
N GLU A 105 -11.80 8.30 -3.82
CA GLU A 105 -11.70 9.42 -2.89
C GLU A 105 -10.58 9.15 -1.88
N ALA A 106 -9.83 10.20 -1.54
CA ALA A 106 -8.79 10.16 -0.51
C ALA A 106 -9.28 10.88 0.75
N ILE A 107 -9.28 10.18 1.87
CA ILE A 107 -9.77 10.68 3.15
C ILE A 107 -8.57 10.76 4.11
N PRO A 108 -8.16 11.95 4.59
CA PRO A 108 -7.07 12.02 5.56
C PRO A 108 -7.50 11.38 6.87
N VAL A 109 -6.68 10.49 7.42
CA VAL A 109 -6.95 9.74 8.66
C VAL A 109 -5.92 10.05 9.74
N SER A 110 -6.17 9.58 10.96
CA SER A 110 -5.21 9.74 12.07
C SER A 110 -3.98 8.84 11.89
N ASP A 111 -2.90 9.14 12.62
CA ASP A 111 -1.68 8.31 12.65
C ASP A 111 -1.86 6.97 13.38
N LEU A 112 -3.08 6.66 13.87
CA LEU A 112 -3.42 5.35 14.43
C LEU A 112 -3.17 4.21 13.45
N VAL A 113 -3.31 4.44 12.14
CA VAL A 113 -3.08 3.43 11.11
C VAL A 113 -1.61 2.97 11.05
N ASN A 114 -0.67 3.77 11.56
CA ASN A 114 0.76 3.42 11.55
C ASN A 114 1.09 2.25 12.48
N LYS A 115 0.22 1.94 13.44
CA LYS A 115 0.38 0.79 14.33
C LYS A 115 -0.48 -0.36 13.82
N VAL A 116 0.17 -1.38 13.25
CA VAL A 116 -0.47 -2.57 12.67
C VAL A 116 -1.41 -3.35 13.60
N ALA A 117 -1.22 -3.20 14.93
CA ALA A 117 -2.13 -3.80 15.92
C ALA A 117 -3.51 -3.12 15.99
N ASN A 118 -3.64 -1.91 15.43
CA ASN A 118 -4.90 -1.17 15.38
C ASN A 118 -5.69 -1.63 14.16
N THR A 119 -6.80 -2.32 14.40
CA THR A 119 -7.66 -2.91 13.36
C THR A 119 -9.12 -2.46 13.44
N GLY A 120 -9.46 -1.63 14.42
CA GLY A 120 -10.82 -1.14 14.62
C GLY A 120 -11.23 -0.06 13.60
N PRO A 121 -12.53 0.22 13.48
CA PRO A 121 -13.07 1.17 12.49
C PRO A 121 -12.58 2.61 12.69
N GLU A 122 -12.05 2.94 13.86
CA GLU A 122 -11.46 4.24 14.18
C GLU A 122 -10.27 4.61 13.28
N ILE A 123 -9.54 3.65 12.71
CA ILE A 123 -8.39 3.93 11.84
C ILE A 123 -8.82 4.55 10.50
N GLN A 124 -10.10 4.42 10.11
CA GLN A 124 -10.68 5.00 8.89
C GLN A 124 -11.39 6.34 9.16
N LYS A 125 -11.48 6.78 10.42
CA LYS A 125 -12.10 8.07 10.75
C LYS A 125 -11.21 9.20 10.30
N ARG A 126 -11.85 10.27 9.78
CA ARG A 126 -11.15 11.48 9.37
C ARG A 126 -10.29 12.03 10.51
N GLY A 127 -9.04 12.35 10.20
CA GLY A 127 -8.06 12.89 11.13
C GLY A 127 -6.96 13.62 10.39
N ILE A 128 -6.47 14.72 10.97
CA ILE A 128 -5.32 15.46 10.44
C ILE A 128 -4.17 15.28 11.42
N VAL A 129 -3.03 14.85 10.91
CA VAL A 129 -1.79 14.78 11.67
C VAL A 129 -1.20 16.18 11.73
N SER A 130 -1.17 16.77 12.93
CA SER A 130 -0.48 18.04 13.13
C SER A 130 1.02 17.86 12.88
N PRO A 131 1.71 18.83 12.26
CA PRO A 131 3.16 18.83 12.21
C PRO A 131 3.70 18.88 13.65
N GLN A 132 4.18 17.74 14.16
CA GLN A 132 4.96 17.73 15.38
C GLN A 132 6.42 17.95 14.99
N ALA A 133 7.07 18.93 15.63
CA ALA A 133 8.52 19.06 15.58
C ALA A 133 9.16 17.73 15.98
N GLU A 134 10.19 17.30 15.24
CA GLU A 134 10.94 16.08 15.52
C GLU A 134 11.31 16.02 17.01
N LYS A 135 10.92 14.94 17.69
CA LYS A 135 11.47 14.66 19.02
C LYS A 135 12.94 14.28 18.80
N PRO A 136 13.90 14.91 19.52
CA PRO A 136 15.30 14.59 19.34
C PRO A 136 15.51 13.09 19.52
N GLY A 137 16.20 12.50 18.54
CA GLY A 137 16.47 11.06 18.48
C GLY A 137 16.98 10.55 19.82
N ARG A 138 16.39 9.45 20.28
CA ARG A 138 16.81 8.78 21.52
C ARG A 138 18.28 8.38 21.35
N GLN A 139 19.20 9.09 22.01
CA GLN A 139 20.59 8.65 22.10
C GLN A 139 20.59 7.25 22.71
N LYS A 140 21.14 6.28 21.97
CA LYS A 140 21.50 4.98 22.55
C LYS A 140 22.45 5.27 23.72
N PRO A 141 22.27 4.64 24.90
CA PRO A 141 23.29 4.70 25.94
C PRO A 141 24.61 4.26 25.33
N GLY A 142 25.66 5.06 25.51
CA GLY A 142 26.99 4.78 25.00
C GLY A 142 27.43 3.37 25.38
N ALA A 143 28.01 2.65 24.42
CA ALA A 143 28.74 1.44 24.71
C ALA A 143 29.85 1.78 25.70
N ASP A 144 29.93 1.01 26.78
CA ASP A 144 30.93 1.12 27.82
C ASP A 144 32.32 0.90 27.20
N GLU A 145 33.12 1.96 27.04
CA GLU A 145 34.47 1.94 26.43
C GLU A 145 35.54 1.27 27.33
N ASN A 146 35.15 0.41 28.28
CA ASN A 146 36.06 -0.14 29.27
C ASN A 146 36.32 -1.65 29.17
N GLN A 147 35.99 -2.27 28.04
CA GLN A 147 36.21 -3.70 27.83
C GLN A 147 36.92 -3.97 26.51
N MET A 148 38.20 -3.61 26.38
CA MET A 148 39.21 -4.32 25.57
C MET A 148 40.64 -3.80 25.88
N SER A 149 41.25 -4.27 26.97
CA SER A 149 42.71 -4.18 27.15
C SER A 149 43.28 -5.44 27.81
N LEU A 150 42.91 -6.61 27.31
CA LEU A 150 43.63 -7.84 27.60
C LEU A 150 43.58 -8.70 26.34
N PHE A 151 44.50 -8.45 25.40
CA PHE A 151 45.32 -9.42 24.66
C PHE A 151 46.38 -8.65 23.86
#